data_AF-A0A1L3LR51-F1
#
_entry.id   AF-A0A1L3LR51-F1
#
_cell.length_a   1.000
_cell.length_b   1.000
_cell.length_c   1.000
_cell.angle_alpha   90.00
_cell.angle_beta   90.00
_cell.angle_gamma   90.00
#
_symmetry.space_group_name_H-M   'P 1'
#
loop_
_entity.id
_entity.type
_entity.pdbx_description
1 polymer ?
#
loop_
_entity_poly.entity_id
_entity_poly.type
_entity_poly.pdbx_seq_one_letter_code
_entity_poly.pdbx_strand_id
1 'polypeptide(L)'
;MIFSRGDVAYTGELRAYAKSAESGNVSIRHFCPTCGSQIFASGPPDDDRWTVFAGTLDDPSLFEPTNAVFARSRPHWDRSALGVDEYETLPA
;
A
#
# COMPACT_ATOMS: atom_id res chain seq x y z
N MET A 1 4.28 2.85 -3.48
CA MET A 1 5.13 4.06 -3.37
C MET A 1 5.02 4.55 -1.94
N ILE A 2 6.13 4.88 -1.29
CA ILE A 2 6.16 5.29 0.12
C ILE A 2 6.68 6.72 0.20
N PHE A 3 5.99 7.56 0.97
CA PHE A 3 6.29 8.96 1.18
C PHE A 3 6.30 9.27 2.68
N SER A 4 6.99 10.34 3.08
CA SER A 4 6.80 10.91 4.42
C SER A 4 5.41 11.51 4.54
N ARG A 5 4.81 11.47 5.73
CA ARG A 5 3.45 11.96 5.98
C ARG A 5 3.31 13.43 5.62
N GLY A 6 4.36 14.22 5.87
CA GLY A 6 4.39 15.65 5.54
C GLY A 6 4.33 15.96 4.04
N ASP A 7 4.69 15.00 3.19
CA ASP A 7 4.72 15.17 1.72
C ASP A 7 3.40 14.78 1.05
N VAL A 8 2.44 14.24 1.81
CA VAL A 8 1.14 13.80 1.29
C VAL A 8 0.03 14.72 1.78
N ALA A 9 -0.56 15.47 0.86
CA ALA A 9 -1.79 16.21 1.10
C ALA A 9 -2.98 15.47 0.47
N TYR A 10 -4.13 15.50 1.14
CA TYR A 10 -5.39 14.95 0.61
C TYR A 10 -6.56 15.85 0.99
N THR A 11 -7.63 15.79 0.18
CA THR A 11 -8.89 16.48 0.43
C THR A 11 -10.05 15.51 0.27
N GLY A 12 -11.16 15.79 0.98
CA GLY A 12 -12.36 14.94 0.98
C GLY A 12 -12.45 14.02 2.19
N GLU A 13 -13.55 13.28 2.27
CA GLU A 13 -13.79 12.34 3.37
C GLU A 13 -13.11 11.01 3.10
N LEU A 14 -12.46 10.48 4.14
CA LEU A 14 -11.87 9.14 4.14
C LEU A 14 -12.41 8.35 5.32
N ARG A 15 -12.63 7.05 5.09
CA ARG A 15 -12.80 6.07 6.17
C ARG A 15 -11.51 5.32 6.38
N ALA A 16 -11.26 4.92 7.63
CA ALA A 16 -10.07 4.18 8.02
C ALA A 16 -10.44 2.80 8.57
N TYR A 17 -9.60 1.80 8.29
CA TYR A 17 -9.68 0.47 8.87
C TYR A 17 -8.30 0.00 9.31
N ALA A 18 -8.12 -0.24 10.61
CA ALA A 18 -6.88 -0.73 11.18
C ALA A 18 -6.87 -2.26 11.27
N LYS A 19 -5.74 -2.87 10.90
CA LYS A 19 -5.51 -4.32 11.00
C LYS A 19 -4.12 -4.59 11.58
N SER A 20 -4.05 -5.51 12.53
CA SER A 20 -2.79 -6.05 13.01
C SER A 20 -2.23 -7.07 12.01
N ALA A 21 -0.98 -6.90 11.62
CA ALA A 21 -0.22 -7.85 10.83
C ALA A 21 0.30 -9.01 11.73
N GLU A 22 0.76 -10.08 11.09
CA GLU A 22 1.39 -11.22 11.78
C GLU A 22 2.63 -10.78 12.59
N SER A 23 3.35 -9.77 12.12
CA SER A 23 4.50 -9.18 12.84
C SER A 23 4.10 -8.38 14.09
N GLY A 24 2.80 -8.17 14.34
CA GLY A 24 2.30 -7.29 15.39
C GLY A 24 2.16 -5.82 14.98
N ASN A 25 2.72 -5.43 13.83
CA ASN A 25 2.59 -4.06 13.31
C ASN A 25 1.13 -3.76 12.94
N VAL A 26 0.69 -2.52 13.19
CA VAL A 26 -0.63 -2.04 12.77
C VAL A 26 -0.52 -1.40 11.40
N SER A 27 -1.35 -1.84 10.46
CA SER A 27 -1.55 -1.18 9.18
C SER A 27 -2.96 -0.58 9.14
N ILE A 28 -3.05 0.69 8.78
CA ILE A 28 -4.29 1.43 8.63
C ILE A 28 -4.52 1.68 7.15
N ARG A 29 -5.68 1.27 6.64
CA ARG A 29 -6.12 1.52 5.27
C ARG A 29 -7.07 2.71 5.26
N HIS A 30 -6.80 3.69 4.41
CA HIS A 30 -7.64 4.87 4.22
C HIS A 30 -8.28 4.81 2.83
N PHE A 31 -9.61 4.88 2.77
CA PHE A 31 -10.38 4.62 1.55
C PHE A 31 -11.56 5.56 1.41
N CYS A 32 -11.99 5.76 0.16
CA CYS A 32 -13.16 6.56 -0.16
C CYS A 32 -14.45 5.86 0.33
N PRO A 33 -15.29 6.52 1.14
CA PRO A 33 -16.53 5.92 1.64
C PRO A 33 -17.58 5.66 0.55
N THR A 34 -17.48 6.34 -0.59
CA THR A 34 -18.48 6.26 -1.67
C THR A 34 -18.21 5.11 -2.63
N CYS A 35 -16.97 4.96 -3.12
CA CYS A 35 -16.62 3.94 -4.11
C CYS A 35 -15.78 2.79 -3.55
N GLY A 36 -15.25 2.91 -2.33
CA GLY A 36 -14.42 1.89 -1.69
C GLY A 36 -12.95 1.85 -2.13
N SER A 37 -12.53 2.71 -3.07
CA SER A 37 -11.12 2.76 -3.51
C SER A 37 -10.18 3.09 -2.36
N GLN A 38 -9.10 2.30 -2.24
CA GLN A 38 -8.02 2.57 -1.29
C GLN A 38 -7.15 3.71 -1.83
N ILE A 39 -6.95 4.74 -1.02
CA ILE A 39 -6.24 5.96 -1.43
C ILE A 39 -4.81 5.95 -0.91
N PHE A 40 -4.65 5.69 0.39
CA PHE A 40 -3.35 5.44 1.00
C PHE A 40 -3.45 4.49 2.19
N ALA A 41 -2.31 3.95 2.60
CA ALA A 41 -2.16 3.19 3.82
C ALA A 41 -1.08 3.83 4.70
N SER A 42 -1.23 3.70 6.02
CA SER A 42 -0.26 4.20 6.99
C SER A 42 -0.01 3.18 8.10
N GLY A 43 1.02 3.41 8.90
CA GLY A 43 1.13 2.80 10.22
C GLY A 43 0.26 3.53 11.26
N PRO A 44 0.50 3.29 12.58
CA PRO A 44 -0.06 4.11 13.66
C PRO A 44 0.35 5.59 13.53
N PRO A 45 -0.26 6.51 14.29
CA PRO A 45 -0.07 7.97 14.12
C PRO A 45 1.37 8.48 14.19
N ASP A 46 2.27 7.71 14.82
CA ASP A 46 3.71 7.95 14.97
C ASP A 46 4.58 7.38 13.83
N ASP A 47 4.01 6.58 12.92
CA ASP A 47 4.70 6.15 11.69
C ASP A 47 4.60 7.24 10.62
N ASP A 48 5.75 7.79 10.23
CA ASP A 48 5.84 8.81 9.20
C ASP A 48 5.68 8.25 7.78
N ARG A 49 5.70 6.92 7.59
CA ARG A 49 5.64 6.32 6.26
C ARG A 49 4.21 6.12 5.81
N TRP A 50 3.87 6.75 4.69
CA TRP A 50 2.57 6.63 4.03
C TRP A 50 2.73 5.97 2.67
N THR A 51 1.95 4.92 2.43
CA THR A 51 1.88 4.26 1.13
C THR A 51 0.76 4.86 0.31
N VAL A 52 1.06 5.47 -0.84
CA VAL A 52 0.04 5.91 -1.82
C VAL A 52 -0.18 4.79 -2.84
N PHE A 53 -1.45 4.48 -3.13
CA PHE A 53 -1.79 3.44 -4.09
C PHE A 53 -1.67 3.95 -5.54
N ALA A 54 -0.87 3.29 -6.36
CA ALA A 54 -0.57 3.75 -7.73
C ALA A 54 -1.81 3.91 -8.62
N GLY A 55 -2.87 3.14 -8.38
CA GLY A 55 -4.13 3.25 -9.11
C GLY A 55 -4.90 4.56 -8.89
N THR A 56 -4.48 5.41 -7.94
CA THR A 56 -5.08 6.74 -7.72
C THR A 56 -4.31 7.88 -8.36
N LEU A 57 -3.24 7.59 -9.11
CA LEU A 57 -2.50 8.61 -9.84
C LEU A 57 -3.25 9.02 -11.12
N ASP A 58 -3.18 10.31 -11.46
CA ASP A 58 -3.68 10.80 -12.75
C ASP A 58 -2.87 10.21 -13.92
N ASP A 59 -1.58 10.00 -13.72
CA ASP A 59 -0.69 9.28 -14.63
C ASP A 59 -0.10 8.03 -13.95
N PRO A 60 -0.71 6.85 -14.14
CA PRO A 60 -0.20 5.59 -13.58
C PRO A 60 1.14 5.15 -14.17
N SER A 61 1.57 5.68 -15.32
CA SER A 61 2.84 5.30 -15.95
C SER A 61 4.07 5.77 -15.15
N LEU A 62 3.86 6.69 -14.21
CA LEU A 62 4.88 7.15 -13.26
C LEU A 62 5.27 6.08 -12.23
N PHE A 63 4.49 5.00 -12.11
CA PHE A 63 4.80 3.89 -11.22
C PHE A 63 5.24 2.67 -12.01
N GLU A 64 6.48 2.25 -11.77
CA GLU A 64 7.00 0.96 -12.21
C GLU A 64 7.23 0.06 -10.99
N PRO A 65 6.58 -1.12 -10.91
CA PRO A 65 6.79 -2.04 -9.80
C PRO A 65 8.17 -2.67 -9.89
N THR A 66 8.95 -2.58 -8.82
CA THR A 66 10.29 -3.15 -8.74
C THR A 66 10.33 -4.45 -7.93
N ASN A 67 9.35 -4.65 -7.04
CA ASN A 67 9.35 -5.76 -6.08
C ASN A 67 7.94 -6.29 -5.86
N ALA A 68 7.83 -7.60 -5.64
CA ALA A 68 6.65 -8.26 -5.11
C ALA A 68 6.96 -8.84 -3.72
N VAL A 69 6.24 -8.38 -2.70
CA VAL A 69 6.42 -8.82 -1.31
C VAL A 69 5.25 -9.70 -0.86
N PHE A 70 5.47 -10.53 0.16
CA PHE A 70 4.51 -11.53 0.64
C PHE A 70 4.19 -12.64 -0.38
N ALA A 71 5.16 -13.01 -1.22
CA ALA A 71 5.01 -14.05 -2.23
C ALA A 71 4.59 -15.42 -1.64
N ARG A 72 4.91 -15.68 -0.37
CA ARG A 72 4.50 -16.90 0.37
C ARG A 72 2.98 -17.09 0.43
N SER A 73 2.23 -16.00 0.40
CA SER A 73 0.76 -15.98 0.51
C SER A 73 0.07 -15.79 -0.84
N ARG A 74 0.84 -15.77 -1.92
CA ARG A 74 0.35 -15.52 -3.27
C ARG A 74 -0.52 -16.69 -3.75
N PRO A 75 -1.76 -16.44 -4.21
CA PRO A 75 -2.55 -17.48 -4.85
C PRO A 75 -1.84 -18.01 -6.10
N HIS A 76 -2.02 -19.30 -6.41
CA HIS A 76 -1.34 -19.94 -7.54
C HIS A 76 -1.62 -19.29 -8.91
N TRP A 77 -2.75 -18.57 -9.04
CA TRP A 77 -3.18 -17.87 -10.25
C TRP A 77 -2.56 -16.46 -10.40
N ASP A 78 -1.97 -15.89 -9.35
CA ASP A 78 -1.46 -14.52 -9.32
C ASP A 78 0.04 -14.47 -9.67
N ARG A 79 0.43 -15.00 -10.83
CA ARG A 79 1.84 -14.97 -11.27
C ARG A 79 2.12 -13.68 -12.04
N SER A 80 3.03 -12.86 -11.53
CA SER A 80 3.44 -11.63 -12.20
C SER A 80 4.26 -11.94 -13.46
N ALA A 81 3.91 -11.31 -14.59
CA ALA A 81 4.68 -11.39 -15.83
C ALA A 81 5.86 -10.40 -15.87
N LEU A 82 5.96 -9.50 -14.88
CA LEU A 82 6.87 -8.34 -14.91
C LEU A 82 8.32 -8.68 -14.51
N GLY A 83 8.61 -9.92 -14.09
CA GLY A 83 9.97 -10.35 -13.76
C GLY A 83 10.62 -9.56 -12.62
N VAL A 84 9.81 -9.06 -11.68
CA VAL A 84 10.27 -8.29 -10.50
C VAL A 84 10.87 -9.20 -9.44
N ASP A 85 11.70 -8.63 -8.56
CA ASP A 85 12.22 -9.37 -7.41
C ASP A 85 11.08 -9.78 -6.48
N GLU A 86 11.00 -11.08 -6.18
CA GLU A 86 9.97 -11.65 -5.30
C GLU A 86 10.54 -11.96 -3.92
N TYR A 87 9.82 -11.56 -2.87
CA TYR A 87 10.17 -11.82 -1.48
C TYR A 87 9.03 -12.54 -0.76
N GLU A 88 9.36 -13.60 -0.03
CA GLU A 88 8.39 -14.37 0.77
C GLU A 88 7.67 -13.50 1.81
N THR A 89 8.33 -12.46 2.34
CA THR A 89 7.82 -11.47 3.31
C THR A 89 8.29 -10.06 2.96
N LEU A 90 8.03 -9.07 3.82
CA LEU A 90 8.76 -7.80 3.75
C LEU A 90 10.28 -8.06 3.90
N PRO A 91 11.14 -7.49 3.03
CA PRO A 91 12.59 -7.53 3.17
C PRO A 91 13.04 -6.84 4.46
N ALA A 92 14.17 -7.28 5.02
CA ALA A 92 14.81 -6.68 6.18
C ALA A 92 15.45 -5.32 5.86
#